data_AF-A0AAD9Z0V0-F1
#
_entry.id   AF-A0AAD9Z0V0-F1
#
_cell.length_a   1.000
_cell.length_b   1.000
_cell.length_c   1.000
_cell.angle_alpha   90.00
_cell.angle_beta   90.00
_cell.angle_gamma   90.00
#
_symmetry.space_group_name_H-M   'P 1'
#
loop_
_entity.id
_entity.type
_entity.pdbx_description
1 polymer ?
#
loop_
_entity_poly.entity_id
_entity_poly.type
_entity_poly.pdbx_seq_one_letter_code
_entity_poly.pdbx_strand_id
1 'polypeptide(L)'
;MVCPQVAFGGVGGVHLPLRILLKAFLRIFALALNKTGNIKDFGRWIEDKWTWKMQLRRQLFDWEREQWKCFLAFLDNIAIRRLIPDTIAGSFDLSGMFTVRSFSKNLESLDSLEAMGHCDIWQDTCLPKVEVFAWSLMRGRILAKKVLTHFGFNVPSGIECSLCKSGVETIDHLFLSYSWTWRPWMGCMGWWSVVCCSAASIKAWWKGWKGLCPSAKQERA
;
A
#
# COMPACT_ATOMS: atom_id res chain seq x y z
N MET A 1 15.81 -0.62 26.30
CA MET A 1 15.06 -0.75 25.03
C MET A 1 15.82 0.05 24.00
N VAL A 2 16.46 -0.61 23.04
CA VAL A 2 17.37 0.01 22.07
C VAL A 2 16.54 0.76 21.02
N CYS A 3 16.82 2.04 20.79
CA CYS A 3 16.22 2.81 19.70
C CYS A 3 16.58 2.10 18.38
N PRO A 4 15.61 1.73 17.52
CA PRO A 4 15.92 1.05 16.28
C PRO A 4 16.81 1.96 15.42
N GLN A 5 18.07 1.58 15.22
CA GLN A 5 18.95 2.28 14.27
C GLN A 5 18.50 1.88 12.87
N VAL A 6 17.57 2.65 12.31
CA VAL A 6 17.21 2.51 10.90
C VAL A 6 17.96 3.59 10.13
N ALA A 7 19.13 3.22 9.61
CA ALA A 7 19.91 4.08 8.74
C ALA A 7 19.22 4.16 7.37
N PHE A 8 18.70 5.33 7.02
CA PHE A 8 18.32 5.64 5.64
C PHE A 8 19.15 6.83 5.19
N GLY A 9 19.97 6.60 4.15
CA GLY A 9 20.64 7.69 3.44
C GLY A 9 19.58 8.67 2.95
N GLY A 10 19.80 9.96 3.21
CA GLY A 10 18.84 11.01 2.91
C GLY A 10 18.48 11.01 1.43
N VAL A 11 17.26 10.59 1.10
CA VAL A 11 16.70 10.75 -0.24
C VAL A 11 15.61 11.80 -0.14
N GLY A 12 15.86 12.92 -0.83
CA GLY A 12 14.93 14.04 -0.90
C GLY A 12 13.61 13.62 -1.55
N GLY A 13 12.52 14.19 -1.03
CA GLY A 13 11.21 14.16 -1.65
C GLY A 13 10.61 12.77 -1.75
N VAL A 14 10.13 12.24 -0.63
CA VAL A 14 9.31 11.03 -0.66
C VAL A 14 8.04 11.32 0.11
N HIS A 15 6.90 11.13 -0.55
CA HIS A 15 5.64 10.88 0.11
C HIS A 15 5.84 9.63 0.96
N LEU A 16 6.29 9.80 2.21
CA LEU A 16 6.58 8.70 3.10
C LEU A 16 5.27 7.94 3.25
N PRO A 17 5.17 6.69 2.80
CA PRO A 17 4.00 5.92 3.14
C PRO A 17 4.09 5.77 4.66
N LEU A 18 3.16 6.39 5.39
CA LEU A 18 2.97 6.27 6.83
C LEU A 18 3.06 4.80 7.33
N ARG A 19 2.94 3.82 6.42
CA ARG A 19 3.18 2.39 6.63
C ARG A 19 4.63 1.98 6.96
N ILE A 20 5.66 2.67 6.50
CA ILE A 20 7.06 2.37 6.89
C ILE A 20 7.28 2.82 8.35
N LEU A 21 6.81 4.02 8.68
CA LEU A 21 6.75 4.55 10.05
C LEU A 21 5.96 3.63 11.01
N LEU A 22 4.87 3.05 10.50
CA LEU A 22 3.98 2.14 11.23
C LEU A 22 4.70 0.89 11.75
N LYS A 23 5.69 0.38 11.01
CA LYS A 23 6.42 -0.85 11.39
C LYS A 23 7.51 -0.58 12.44
N ALA A 24 8.16 0.58 12.40
CA ALA A 24 9.19 0.96 13.38
C ALA A 24 8.60 1.45 14.71
N PHE A 25 7.43 2.11 14.68
CA PHE A 25 6.82 2.76 15.86
C PHE A 25 5.37 2.32 16.08
N LEU A 26 5.11 1.00 16.05
CA LEU A 26 3.77 0.40 16.20
C LEU A 26 2.99 0.93 17.41
N ARG A 27 3.67 1.12 18.54
CA ARG A 27 3.05 1.58 19.79
C ARG A 27 2.58 3.03 19.69
N ILE A 28 3.39 3.91 19.09
CA ILE A 28 3.01 5.30 18.84
C ILE A 28 1.87 5.38 17.82
N PHE A 29 1.95 4.58 16.75
CA PHE A 29 0.89 4.51 15.75
C PHE A 29 -0.45 4.02 16.35
N ALA A 30 -0.42 3.07 17.28
CA ALA A 30 -1.63 2.61 17.96
C ALA A 30 -2.32 3.73 18.78
N LEU A 31 -1.56 4.73 19.23
CA LEU A 31 -2.05 5.89 19.99
C LEU A 31 -2.48 7.07 19.10
N ALA A 32 -2.04 7.11 17.84
CA ALA A 32 -2.42 8.17 16.92
C ALA A 32 -3.94 8.20 16.70
N LEU A 33 -4.51 9.40 16.82
CA LEU A 33 -5.95 9.63 16.63
C LEU A 33 -6.33 9.54 15.16
N ASN A 34 -5.50 10.12 14.29
CA ASN A 34 -5.63 9.99 12.84
C ASN A 34 -4.59 8.98 12.31
N LYS A 35 -5.05 7.88 11.73
CA LYS A 35 -4.21 6.79 11.20
C LYS A 35 -4.09 6.78 9.67
N THR A 36 -4.91 7.59 8.99
CA THR A 36 -5.04 7.62 7.53
C THR A 36 -4.94 9.03 6.98
N GLY A 37 -4.48 9.99 7.77
CA GLY A 37 -4.32 11.39 7.36
C GLY A 37 -3.21 11.57 6.33
N ASN A 38 -3.25 12.71 5.65
CA ASN A 38 -2.16 13.18 4.80
C ASN A 38 -1.11 13.90 5.64
N ILE A 39 0.11 14.09 5.11
CA ILE A 39 1.19 14.79 5.82
C ILE A 39 0.73 16.17 6.31
N LYS A 40 -0.03 16.90 5.47
CA LYS A 40 -0.60 18.20 5.82
C LYS A 40 -1.48 18.20 7.09
N ASP A 41 -2.07 17.07 7.45
CA ASP A 41 -2.94 16.91 8.61
C ASP A 41 -2.14 16.68 9.91
N PHE A 42 -0.83 16.40 9.81
CA PHE A 42 0.04 16.04 10.92
C PHE A 42 1.07 17.12 11.28
N GLY A 43 0.89 18.35 10.82
CA GLY A 43 1.80 19.44 11.14
C GLY A 43 1.39 20.77 10.55
N ARG A 44 2.26 21.75 10.72
CA ARG A 44 2.06 23.11 10.20
C ARG A 44 3.40 23.75 9.84
N TRP A 45 3.36 24.69 8.91
CA TRP A 45 4.50 25.54 8.63
C TRP A 45 4.61 26.65 9.70
N ILE A 46 5.79 26.78 10.29
CA ILE A 46 6.16 27.88 11.18
C ILE A 46 7.50 28.40 10.63
N GLU A 47 7.57 29.68 10.25
CA GLU A 47 8.81 30.31 9.75
C GLU A 47 9.51 29.49 8.65
N ASP A 48 8.74 29.02 7.67
CA ASP A 48 9.19 28.16 6.56
C ASP A 48 9.86 26.83 6.97
N LYS A 49 9.68 26.41 8.22
CA LYS A 49 10.01 25.08 8.71
C LYS A 49 8.74 24.28 8.98
N TRP A 50 8.69 23.04 8.48
CA TRP A 50 7.63 22.12 8.84
C TRP A 50 7.77 21.69 10.29
N THR A 51 6.71 21.88 11.08
CA THR A 51 6.63 21.45 12.47
C THR A 51 5.58 20.37 12.63
N TRP A 52 6.00 19.18 13.06
CA TRP A 52 5.11 18.04 13.30
C TRP A 52 4.20 18.30 14.50
N LYS A 53 2.90 18.07 14.31
CA LYS A 53 1.86 18.17 15.34
C LYS A 53 0.90 16.99 15.20
N MET A 54 1.16 15.94 15.96
CA MET A 54 0.32 14.75 15.98
C MET A 54 -0.58 14.72 17.21
N GLN A 55 -1.82 14.29 17.00
CA GLN A 55 -2.80 14.11 18.07
C GLN A 55 -2.82 12.65 18.52
N LEU A 56 -2.63 12.44 19.82
CA LEU A 56 -2.72 11.14 20.45
C LEU A 56 -4.03 11.02 21.22
N ARG A 57 -4.62 9.82 21.25
CA ARG A 57 -5.88 9.55 21.96
C ARG A 57 -5.78 9.66 23.49
N ARG A 58 -4.56 9.58 24.02
CA ARG A 58 -4.23 9.72 25.45
C ARG A 58 -2.82 10.27 25.61
N GLN A 59 -2.49 10.73 26.81
CA GLN A 59 -1.12 11.10 27.17
C GLN A 59 -0.18 9.88 27.11
N LEU A 60 1.09 10.15 26.81
CA LEU A 60 2.15 9.14 26.76
C LEU A 60 2.50 8.69 28.17
N PHE A 61 2.64 7.38 28.36
CA PHE A 61 3.24 6.85 29.57
C PHE A 61 4.76 7.00 29.52
N ASP A 62 5.42 6.93 30.68
CA ASP A 62 6.87 7.18 30.77
C ASP A 62 7.70 6.24 29.92
N TRP A 63 7.30 4.96 29.82
CA TRP A 63 7.93 3.98 28.93
C TRP A 63 7.67 4.21 27.43
N GLU A 64 6.70 5.06 27.06
CA GLU A 64 6.40 5.45 25.67
C GLU A 64 7.12 6.74 25.26
N ARG A 65 7.58 7.57 26.22
CA ARG A 65 8.25 8.85 25.95
C ARG A 65 9.53 8.69 25.14
N GLU A 66 10.30 7.64 25.40
CA GLU A 66 11.56 7.42 24.68
C GLU A 66 11.31 7.02 23.22
N GLN A 67 10.30 6.17 22.98
CA GLN A 67 9.88 5.84 21.61
C GLN A 67 9.33 7.06 20.87
N TRP A 68 8.61 7.94 21.56
CA TRP A 68 8.10 9.19 21.01
C TRP A 68 9.24 10.15 20.60
N LYS A 69 10.28 10.26 21.41
CA LYS A 69 11.47 11.06 21.05
C LYS A 69 12.18 10.52 19.82
N CYS A 70 12.46 9.21 19.79
CA CYS A 70 13.05 8.56 18.60
C CYS A 70 12.17 8.77 17.36
N PHE A 71 10.85 8.70 17.51
CA PHE A 71 9.90 8.94 16.43
C PHE A 71 9.93 10.39 15.91
N LEU A 72 9.92 11.40 16.81
CA LEU A 72 10.02 12.80 16.39
C LEU A 72 11.37 13.10 15.73
N ALA A 73 12.47 12.59 16.29
CA ALA A 73 13.80 12.73 15.68
C ALA A 73 13.85 12.09 14.28
N PHE A 74 13.20 10.94 14.09
CA PHE A 74 13.06 10.35 12.76
C PHE A 74 12.26 11.26 11.81
N LEU A 75 11.14 11.81 12.28
CA LEU A 75 10.30 12.72 11.48
C LEU A 75 11.02 14.01 11.10
N ASP A 76 11.88 14.55 11.97
CA ASP A 76 12.68 15.75 11.70
C ASP A 76 13.73 15.53 10.60
N ASN A 77 14.14 14.28 10.37
CA ASN A 77 15.02 13.93 9.24
C ASN A 77 14.28 13.92 7.88
N ILE A 78 12.94 14.04 7.87
CA ILE A 78 12.15 14.07 6.64
C ILE A 78 12.04 15.51 6.15
N ALA A 79 12.74 15.82 5.05
CA ALA A 79 12.65 17.13 4.41
C ALA A 79 11.34 17.30 3.63
N ILE A 80 10.36 18.00 4.21
CA ILE A 80 9.12 18.40 3.53
C ILE A 80 9.39 19.71 2.78
N ARG A 81 8.94 19.80 1.53
CA ARG A 81 9.17 20.96 0.65
C ARG A 81 7.84 21.61 0.29
N ARG A 82 7.74 22.94 0.49
CA ARG A 82 6.49 23.70 0.36
C ARG A 82 6.06 24.02 -1.08
N LEU A 83 7.03 24.21 -1.97
CA LEU A 83 6.83 24.80 -3.31
C LEU A 83 6.93 23.79 -4.46
N ILE A 84 7.13 22.51 -4.14
CA ILE A 84 7.21 21.45 -5.17
C ILE A 84 5.88 20.70 -5.11
N PRO A 85 5.13 20.61 -6.23
CA PRO A 85 3.92 19.80 -6.25
C PRO A 85 4.24 18.35 -5.89
N ASP A 86 3.38 17.73 -5.08
CA ASP A 86 3.53 16.34 -4.68
C ASP A 86 3.62 15.45 -5.94
N THR A 87 4.85 15.03 -6.25
CA THR A 87 5.12 14.16 -7.38
C THR A 87 5.43 12.77 -6.84
N ILE A 88 4.94 11.72 -7.50
CA ILE A 88 5.31 10.35 -7.15
C ILE A 88 6.78 10.16 -7.56
N ALA A 89 7.69 10.50 -6.67
CA ALA A 89 9.10 10.18 -6.83
C ALA A 89 9.27 8.69 -6.57
N GLY A 90 9.25 7.90 -7.63
CA GLY A 90 9.73 6.52 -7.59
C GLY A 90 11.25 6.49 -7.52
N SER A 91 11.92 7.34 -6.75
CA SER A 91 13.40 7.41 -6.77
C SER A 91 13.99 6.69 -5.57
N PHE A 92 14.86 5.73 -5.84
CA PHE A 92 15.65 4.99 -4.85
C PHE A 92 17.13 5.39 -4.89
N ASP A 93 17.46 6.44 -5.65
CA ASP A 93 18.82 6.98 -5.76
C ASP A 93 18.89 8.47 -5.39
N LEU A 94 20.09 8.93 -5.04
CA LEU A 94 20.37 10.33 -4.70
C LEU A 94 20.24 11.28 -5.89
N SER A 95 20.20 10.75 -7.11
CA SER A 95 20.02 11.53 -8.35
C SER A 95 18.55 11.81 -8.68
N GLY A 96 17.59 11.28 -7.90
CA GLY A 96 16.17 11.45 -8.17
C GLY A 96 15.67 10.64 -9.38
N MET A 97 16.49 9.74 -9.92
CA MET A 97 16.18 8.92 -11.08
C MET A 97 15.67 7.55 -10.62
N PHE A 98 14.65 7.03 -11.31
CA PHE A 98 14.26 5.63 -11.12
C PHE A 98 15.15 4.76 -12.01
N THR A 99 15.98 3.92 -11.41
CA THR A 99 16.67 2.85 -12.15
C THR A 99 16.23 1.50 -11.59
N VAL A 100 16.05 0.52 -12.47
CA VAL A 100 15.71 -0.86 -12.09
C VAL A 100 16.75 -1.43 -11.10
N ARG A 101 18.00 -0.99 -11.23
CA ARG A 101 19.12 -1.40 -10.38
C ARG A 101 19.04 -0.84 -8.96
N SER A 102 18.66 0.43 -8.78
CA SER A 102 18.48 1.00 -7.44
C SER A 102 17.22 0.46 -6.75
N PHE A 103 16.16 0.19 -7.53
CA PHE A 103 14.97 -0.49 -7.02
C PHE A 103 15.28 -1.90 -6.51
N SER A 104 15.97 -2.72 -7.31
CA SER A 104 16.27 -4.12 -6.96
C SER A 104 17.14 -4.23 -5.70
N LYS A 105 18.19 -3.42 -5.58
CA LYS A 105 19.05 -3.39 -4.38
C LYS A 105 18.30 -3.00 -3.10
N ASN A 106 17.33 -2.09 -3.20
CA ASN A 106 16.51 -1.69 -2.06
C ASN A 106 15.36 -2.67 -1.80
N LEU A 107 14.96 -3.47 -2.79
CA LEU A 107 13.96 -4.51 -2.62
C LEU A 107 14.53 -5.66 -1.76
N GLU A 108 15.78 -6.06 -2.02
CA GLU A 108 16.51 -7.08 -1.24
C GLU A 108 16.65 -6.71 0.25
N SER A 109 16.80 -5.42 0.57
CA SER A 109 16.85 -4.95 1.98
C SER A 109 15.47 -4.84 2.63
N LEU A 110 14.40 -4.78 1.83
CA LEU A 110 13.00 -4.74 2.27
C LEU A 110 12.36 -6.13 2.37
N ASP A 111 13.07 -7.20 2.00
CA ASP A 111 12.56 -8.58 2.02
C ASP A 111 12.13 -9.06 3.43
N SER A 112 12.59 -8.38 4.48
CA SER A 112 12.10 -8.59 5.85
C SER A 112 10.65 -8.13 6.07
N LEU A 113 10.03 -7.41 5.12
CA LEU A 113 8.89 -6.55 5.39
C LEU A 113 7.52 -7.07 4.93
N GLU A 114 7.37 -8.15 4.15
CA GLU A 114 6.01 -8.68 3.88
C GLU A 114 5.98 -10.14 3.38
N ALA A 115 6.05 -11.08 4.32
CA ALA A 115 5.90 -12.53 4.12
C ALA A 115 4.48 -12.99 3.65
N MET A 116 3.64 -12.12 3.09
CA MET A 116 2.25 -12.45 2.74
C MET A 116 1.90 -12.39 1.24
N GLY A 117 2.89 -12.32 0.34
CA GLY A 117 2.57 -12.39 -1.08
C GLY A 117 3.72 -12.26 -2.07
N HIS A 118 4.97 -12.22 -1.63
CA HIS A 118 6.10 -12.15 -2.56
C HIS A 118 6.29 -13.48 -3.31
N CYS A 119 6.26 -14.63 -2.64
CA CYS A 119 6.48 -15.93 -3.28
C CYS A 119 5.32 -16.42 -4.17
N ASP A 120 4.10 -15.90 -3.96
CA ASP A 120 2.90 -16.44 -4.59
C ASP A 120 2.52 -15.76 -5.90
N ILE A 121 3.03 -14.55 -6.14
CA ILE A 121 2.69 -13.74 -7.32
C ILE A 121 3.77 -13.85 -8.38
N TRP A 122 5.04 -13.91 -7.98
CA TRP A 122 6.20 -14.06 -8.85
C TRP A 122 6.44 -15.55 -9.10
N GLN A 123 5.68 -16.14 -10.03
CA GLN A 123 5.83 -17.55 -10.40
C GLN A 123 6.45 -17.75 -11.80
N ASP A 124 6.79 -16.65 -12.49
CA ASP A 124 7.29 -16.65 -13.88
C ASP A 124 6.35 -17.35 -14.87
N THR A 125 5.10 -17.60 -14.47
CA THR A 125 4.08 -18.30 -15.27
C THR A 125 3.36 -17.38 -16.24
N CYS A 126 3.58 -16.07 -16.15
CA CYS A 126 2.93 -15.09 -17.00
C CYS A 126 3.85 -13.90 -17.29
N LEU A 127 3.38 -12.96 -18.12
CA LEU A 127 4.17 -11.78 -18.47
C LEU A 127 4.46 -10.94 -17.21
N PRO A 128 5.66 -10.34 -17.07
CA PRO A 128 6.01 -9.53 -15.90
C PRO A 128 5.01 -8.40 -15.60
N LYS A 129 4.38 -7.83 -16.65
CA LYS A 129 3.33 -6.81 -16.50
C LYS A 129 2.10 -7.33 -15.74
N VAL A 130 1.74 -8.60 -15.94
CA VAL A 130 0.61 -9.26 -15.27
C VAL A 130 0.95 -9.53 -13.81
N GLU A 131 2.18 -9.96 -13.51
CA GLU A 131 2.64 -10.18 -12.14
C GLU A 131 2.71 -8.87 -11.35
N VAL A 132 3.28 -7.81 -11.94
CA VAL A 132 3.30 -6.46 -11.35
C VAL A 132 1.88 -5.95 -11.10
N PHE A 133 0.96 -6.22 -12.03
CA PHE A 133 -0.43 -5.85 -11.87
C PHE A 133 -1.12 -6.62 -10.73
N ALA A 134 -0.95 -7.95 -10.67
CA ALA A 134 -1.48 -8.78 -9.60
C ALA A 134 -0.92 -8.38 -8.23
N TRP A 135 0.38 -8.09 -8.16
CA TRP A 135 1.01 -7.55 -6.95
C TRP A 135 0.43 -6.20 -6.54
N SER A 136 0.20 -5.30 -7.50
CA SER A 136 -0.43 -4.00 -7.24
C SER A 136 -1.87 -4.13 -6.77
N LEU A 137 -2.63 -5.06 -7.38
CA LEU A 137 -3.99 -5.44 -6.99
C LEU A 137 -4.02 -5.92 -5.53
N MET A 138 -3.13 -6.85 -5.18
CA MET A 138 -3.03 -7.44 -3.85
C MET A 138 -2.62 -6.44 -2.78
N ARG A 139 -1.87 -5.40 -3.12
CA ARG A 139 -1.57 -4.30 -2.18
C ARG A 139 -2.67 -3.24 -2.09
N GLY A 140 -3.71 -3.35 -2.90
CA GLY A 140 -4.78 -2.35 -2.98
C GLY A 140 -4.31 -1.03 -3.61
N ARG A 141 -3.35 -1.10 -4.54
CA ARG A 141 -2.69 0.08 -5.15
C ARG A 141 -3.01 0.27 -6.64
N ILE A 142 -4.17 -0.19 -7.07
CA ILE A 142 -4.69 0.11 -8.41
C ILE A 142 -5.43 1.45 -8.38
N LEU A 143 -5.42 2.15 -9.52
CA LEU A 143 -6.05 3.45 -9.74
C LEU A 143 -7.60 3.39 -9.76
N ALA A 144 -8.21 2.80 -8.73
CA ALA A 144 -9.64 2.94 -8.49
C ALA A 144 -9.92 4.32 -7.90
N LYS A 145 -11.01 5.00 -8.28
CA LYS A 145 -11.31 6.36 -7.78
C LYS A 145 -11.38 6.47 -6.26
N LYS A 146 -11.85 5.43 -5.56
CA LYS A 146 -11.83 5.43 -4.09
C LYS A 146 -10.40 5.44 -3.52
N VAL A 147 -9.47 4.80 -4.23
CA VAL A 147 -8.04 4.80 -3.88
C VAL A 147 -7.43 6.17 -4.21
N LEU A 148 -7.75 6.74 -5.37
CA LEU A 148 -7.28 8.08 -5.76
C LEU A 148 -7.71 9.17 -4.76
N THR A 149 -8.99 9.17 -4.37
CA THR A 149 -9.51 10.11 -3.36
C THR A 149 -8.86 9.91 -2.00
N HIS A 150 -8.57 8.67 -1.60
CA HIS A 150 -7.81 8.40 -0.36
C HIS A 150 -6.38 8.99 -0.42
N PHE A 151 -5.75 9.04 -1.60
CA PHE A 151 -4.46 9.70 -1.81
C PHE A 151 -4.56 11.20 -2.08
N GLY A 152 -5.74 11.81 -1.90
CA GLY A 152 -5.92 13.25 -2.04
C GLY A 152 -6.01 13.75 -3.48
N PHE A 153 -6.09 12.86 -4.47
CA PHE A 153 -6.33 13.27 -5.85
C PHE A 153 -7.78 13.77 -6.00
N ASN A 154 -7.93 14.90 -6.70
CA ASN A 154 -9.24 15.39 -7.09
C ASN A 154 -9.80 14.48 -8.19
N VAL A 155 -10.99 13.91 -7.96
CA VAL A 155 -11.71 13.10 -8.95
C VAL A 155 -12.98 13.87 -9.33
N PRO A 156 -12.96 14.65 -10.42
CA PRO A 156 -14.07 15.57 -10.76
C PRO A 156 -15.41 14.87 -10.95
N SER A 157 -15.39 13.63 -11.43
CA SER A 157 -16.58 12.82 -11.69
C SER A 157 -17.09 12.06 -10.44
N GLY A 158 -16.62 12.41 -9.24
CA GLY A 158 -16.95 11.71 -8.00
C GLY A 158 -16.33 10.31 -7.90
N ILE A 159 -16.74 9.54 -6.89
CA ILE A 159 -16.20 8.18 -6.62
C ILE A 159 -17.01 7.06 -7.27
N GLU A 160 -17.99 7.39 -8.10
CA GLU A 160 -18.84 6.41 -8.77
C GLU A 160 -18.06 5.60 -9.81
N CYS A 161 -18.39 4.31 -9.92
CA CYS A 161 -17.77 3.40 -10.87
C CYS A 161 -17.94 3.87 -12.31
N SER A 162 -16.80 4.04 -13.00
CA SER A 162 -16.78 4.51 -14.38
C SER A 162 -17.41 3.53 -15.35
N LEU A 163 -17.42 2.24 -15.01
CA LEU A 163 -17.84 1.14 -15.89
C LEU A 163 -19.34 0.85 -15.80
N CYS A 164 -19.91 0.81 -14.59
CA CYS A 164 -21.32 0.48 -14.38
C CYS A 164 -22.18 1.69 -14.00
N LYS A 165 -21.58 2.84 -13.65
CA LYS A 165 -22.29 4.04 -13.18
C LYS A 165 -23.26 3.72 -12.02
N SER A 166 -22.87 2.77 -11.17
CA SER A 166 -23.68 2.28 -10.07
C SER A 166 -22.77 1.82 -8.94
N GLY A 167 -22.79 2.55 -7.83
CA GLY A 167 -21.97 2.26 -6.65
C GLY A 167 -20.54 2.84 -6.72
N VAL A 168 -19.81 2.65 -5.62
CA VAL A 168 -18.47 3.24 -5.43
C VAL A 168 -17.42 2.42 -6.18
N GLU A 169 -16.54 3.11 -6.92
CA GLU A 169 -15.41 2.51 -7.61
C GLU A 169 -14.31 2.09 -6.61
N THR A 170 -14.47 0.90 -6.07
CA THR A 170 -13.46 0.20 -5.29
C THR A 170 -12.78 -0.86 -6.13
N ILE A 171 -11.61 -1.32 -5.69
CA ILE A 171 -10.92 -2.45 -6.33
C ILE A 171 -11.83 -3.69 -6.31
N ASP A 172 -12.46 -3.99 -5.17
CA ASP A 172 -13.34 -5.15 -5.06
C ASP A 172 -14.55 -5.04 -6.00
N HIS A 173 -15.15 -3.85 -6.13
CA HIS A 173 -16.22 -3.64 -7.09
C HIS A 173 -15.74 -3.86 -8.53
N LEU A 174 -14.60 -3.29 -8.90
CA LEU A 174 -14.04 -3.42 -10.25
C LEU A 174 -13.69 -4.85 -10.62
N PHE A 175 -13.26 -5.71 -9.69
CA PHE A 175 -12.76 -7.05 -10.02
C PHE A 175 -13.67 -8.21 -9.61
N LEU A 176 -14.55 -8.02 -8.63
CA LEU A 176 -15.38 -9.08 -8.05
C LEU A 176 -16.89 -8.84 -8.18
N SER A 177 -17.34 -7.58 -8.30
CA SER A 177 -18.78 -7.26 -8.36
C SER A 177 -19.23 -6.82 -9.75
N TYR A 178 -18.36 -6.19 -10.53
CA TYR A 178 -18.70 -5.76 -11.86
C TYR A 178 -18.82 -6.95 -12.82
N SER A 179 -19.92 -7.00 -13.57
CA SER A 179 -20.32 -8.19 -14.33
C SER A 179 -19.32 -8.62 -15.39
N TRP A 180 -18.70 -7.67 -16.09
CA TRP A 180 -17.74 -7.97 -17.14
C TRP A 180 -16.42 -8.52 -16.62
N THR A 181 -15.93 -8.00 -15.51
CA THR A 181 -14.70 -8.48 -14.86
C THR A 181 -14.95 -9.74 -14.03
N TRP A 182 -16.20 -10.01 -13.65
CA TRP A 182 -16.60 -11.27 -13.03
C TRP A 182 -16.59 -12.47 -14.01
N ARG A 183 -16.88 -12.23 -15.28
CA ARG A 183 -16.98 -13.28 -16.31
C ARG A 183 -15.73 -14.16 -16.44
N PRO A 184 -14.49 -13.63 -16.52
CA PRO A 184 -13.28 -14.46 -16.53
C PRO A 184 -13.17 -15.39 -15.31
N TRP A 185 -13.55 -14.91 -14.12
CA TRP A 185 -13.54 -15.74 -12.91
C TRP A 185 -14.54 -16.89 -13.01
N MET A 186 -15.76 -16.61 -13.51
CA MET A 186 -16.75 -17.65 -13.77
C MET A 186 -16.28 -18.67 -14.82
N GLY A 187 -15.55 -18.23 -15.85
CA GLY A 187 -14.96 -19.12 -16.84
C GLY A 187 -13.96 -20.09 -16.22
N CYS A 188 -13.07 -19.60 -15.35
CA CYS A 188 -12.12 -20.45 -14.63
C CYS A 188 -12.83 -21.43 -13.70
N MET A 189 -13.82 -20.95 -12.94
CA MET A 189 -14.65 -21.77 -12.06
C MET A 189 -15.41 -22.87 -12.82
N GLY A 190 -15.99 -22.53 -13.98
CA GLY A 190 -16.63 -23.50 -14.86
C GLY A 190 -15.65 -24.55 -15.38
N TRP A 191 -14.43 -24.15 -15.75
CA TRP A 191 -13.38 -25.08 -16.16
C TRP A 191 -12.96 -26.03 -15.02
N TRP A 192 -12.99 -25.54 -13.79
CA TRP A 192 -12.66 -26.33 -12.59
C TRP A 192 -13.85 -27.10 -12.01
N SER A 193 -15.05 -26.98 -12.60
CA SER A 193 -16.29 -27.53 -12.05
C SER A 193 -16.56 -27.09 -10.60
N VAL A 194 -16.15 -25.88 -10.25
CA VAL A 194 -16.33 -25.27 -8.93
C VAL A 194 -17.40 -24.18 -9.02
N VAL A 195 -18.34 -24.17 -8.08
CA VAL A 195 -19.27 -23.06 -7.90
C VAL A 195 -18.85 -22.27 -6.66
N CYS A 196 -18.52 -20.99 -6.82
CA CYS A 196 -18.15 -20.12 -5.72
C CYS A 196 -18.79 -18.74 -5.86
N CYS A 197 -19.22 -18.16 -4.74
CA CYS A 197 -19.65 -16.78 -4.68
C CYS A 197 -18.42 -15.85 -4.64
N SER A 198 -18.55 -14.63 -5.15
CA SER A 198 -17.48 -13.64 -5.02
C SER A 198 -17.15 -13.40 -3.54
N ALA A 199 -15.86 -13.29 -3.22
CA ALA A 199 -15.42 -13.01 -1.86
C ALA A 199 -15.68 -11.54 -1.49
N ALA A 200 -15.67 -11.24 -0.18
CA ALA A 200 -15.82 -9.88 0.33
C ALA A 200 -14.67 -8.93 -0.08
N SER A 201 -13.52 -9.47 -0.53
CA SER A 201 -12.42 -8.66 -1.07
C SER A 201 -11.53 -9.46 -2.02
N ILE A 202 -10.80 -8.77 -2.90
CA ILE A 202 -9.86 -9.38 -3.84
C ILE A 202 -8.72 -10.12 -3.14
N LYS A 203 -8.33 -9.66 -1.95
CA LYS A 203 -7.33 -10.35 -1.13
C LYS A 203 -7.85 -11.70 -0.62
N ALA A 204 -9.09 -11.72 -0.13
CA ALA A 204 -9.74 -12.95 0.32
C ALA A 204 -9.96 -13.91 -0.85
N TRP A 205 -10.38 -13.37 -2.01
CA TRP A 205 -10.52 -14.12 -3.25
C TRP A 205 -9.21 -14.80 -3.66
N TRP A 206 -8.11 -14.04 -3.72
CA TRP A 206 -6.80 -14.56 -4.07
C TRP A 206 -6.29 -15.63 -3.10
N LYS A 207 -6.50 -15.43 -1.79
CA LYS A 207 -6.10 -16.42 -0.78
C LYS A 207 -6.86 -17.74 -0.94
N GLY A 208 -8.16 -17.66 -1.27
CA GLY A 208 -8.98 -18.85 -1.54
C GLY A 208 -8.67 -19.50 -2.88
N TRP A 209 -8.18 -18.73 -3.86
CA TRP A 209 -7.97 -19.16 -5.25
C TRP A 209 -7.16 -20.45 -5.38
N LYS A 210 -6.05 -20.57 -4.64
CA LYS A 210 -5.22 -21.79 -4.66
C LYS A 210 -5.96 -23.05 -4.21
N GLY A 211 -6.92 -22.91 -3.30
CA GLY A 211 -7.76 -24.03 -2.85
C GLY A 211 -8.88 -24.39 -3.83
N LEU A 212 -9.24 -23.47 -4.74
CA LEU A 212 -10.25 -23.71 -5.78
C LEU A 212 -9.63 -24.32 -7.04
N CYS A 213 -8.35 -24.05 -7.30
CA CYS A 213 -7.63 -24.63 -8.42
C CYS A 213 -7.49 -26.15 -8.21
N PRO A 214 -7.97 -27.00 -9.13
CA PRO A 214 -7.72 -28.43 -9.09
C PRO A 214 -6.20 -28.65 -9.07
N SER A 215 -5.67 -29.15 -7.96
CA SER A 215 -4.28 -29.62 -7.95
C SER A 215 -4.13 -30.66 -9.06
N ALA A 216 -3.04 -30.62 -9.82
CA ALA A 216 -2.77 -31.44 -11.01
C ALA A 216 -2.69 -32.97 -10.78
N LYS A 217 -3.40 -33.53 -9.79
CA LYS A 217 -3.50 -34.95 -9.44
C LYS A 217 -4.93 -35.49 -9.50
N GLN A 218 -5.70 -35.12 -10.52
CA GLN A 218 -6.89 -35.91 -10.86
C GLN A 218 -6.64 -36.60 -12.20
N GLU A 219 -6.30 -37.89 -12.10
CA GLU A 219 -6.14 -38.82 -13.20
C GLU A 219 -7.36 -38.80 -14.13
N ARG A 220 -7.07 -38.90 -15.43
CA ARG A 220 -8.05 -39.26 -16.46
C ARG A 220 -8.60 -40.65 -16.11
N ALA A 221 -9.89 -40.71 -15.79
CA ALA A 221 -10.68 -41.94 -15.89
C ALA A 221 -11.30 -42.03 -17.29
#